data_AF-A0A969S9R3-F1
#
_entry.id   AF-A0A969S9R3-F1
#
_cell.length_a   1.000
_cell.length_b   1.000
_cell.length_c   1.000
_cell.angle_alpha   90.00
_cell.angle_beta   90.00
_cell.angle_gamma   90.00
#
_symmetry.space_group_name_H-M   'P 1'
#
loop_
_entity.id
_entity.type
_entity.pdbx_description
1 polymer ?
#
loop_
_entity_poly.entity_id
_entity_poly.type
_entity_poly.pdbx_seq_one_letter_code
_entity_poly.pdbx_strand_id
1 'polypeptide(L)'
;MTKKQKFPYLLGSKWTAQQKVDGWRHFRVVNRKNQGKWVYAEMVAACDPNVRFWINAKLLQDRSQWESGWQSLQEMNSQQEEVS
;
A
#
# COMPACT_ATOMS: atom_id res chain seq x y z
N MET A 1 -10.53 -24.46 -15.61
CA MET A 1 -9.38 -23.52 -15.67
C MET A 1 -9.45 -22.60 -14.47
N THR A 2 -8.51 -22.70 -13.53
CA THR A 2 -8.46 -21.87 -12.33
C THR A 2 -8.13 -20.43 -12.75
N LYS A 3 -9.11 -19.51 -12.67
CA LYS A 3 -8.88 -18.09 -12.98
C LYS A 3 -7.80 -17.56 -12.04
N LYS A 4 -6.61 -17.22 -12.55
CA LYS A 4 -5.53 -16.60 -11.77
C LYS A 4 -6.10 -15.38 -11.05
N GLN A 5 -6.06 -15.41 -9.72
CA GLN A 5 -6.59 -14.35 -8.89
C GLN A 5 -5.75 -13.08 -9.11
N LYS A 6 -6.39 -11.97 -9.48
CA LYS A 6 -5.71 -10.67 -9.54
C LYS A 6 -5.34 -10.26 -8.11
N PHE A 7 -4.05 -10.03 -7.86
CA PHE A 7 -3.44 -9.77 -6.55
C PHE A 7 -3.70 -10.87 -5.48
N PRO A 8 -3.05 -12.04 -5.59
CA PRO A 8 -3.26 -13.14 -4.65
C PRO A 8 -2.83 -12.80 -3.22
N TYR A 9 -1.80 -11.98 -3.06
CA TYR A 9 -1.20 -11.62 -1.76
C TYR A 9 -1.59 -10.22 -1.27
N LEU A 10 -2.66 -9.62 -1.81
CA LEU A 10 -3.07 -8.25 -1.43
C LEU A 10 -3.53 -8.17 0.02
N LEU A 11 -4.36 -9.10 0.46
CA LEU A 11 -4.90 -9.09 1.81
C LEU A 11 -3.78 -9.40 2.81
N GLY A 12 -3.62 -8.57 3.83
CA GLY A 12 -2.54 -8.68 4.81
C GLY A 12 -1.18 -8.16 4.34
N SER A 13 -1.07 -7.69 3.09
CA SER A 13 0.16 -7.03 2.63
C SER A 13 0.41 -5.72 3.37
N LYS A 14 1.70 -5.39 3.52
CA LYS A 14 2.20 -4.21 4.21
C LYS A 14 2.70 -3.22 3.16
N TRP A 15 2.47 -1.93 3.39
CA TRP A 15 2.83 -0.89 2.47
C TRP A 15 3.30 0.34 3.23
N THR A 16 4.29 1.01 2.64
CA THR A 16 4.80 2.29 3.13
C THR A 16 4.49 3.37 2.11
N ALA A 17 3.77 4.40 2.55
CA ALA A 17 3.47 5.57 1.74
C ALA A 17 4.67 6.52 1.73
N GLN A 18 5.06 6.98 0.54
CA GLN A 18 6.12 7.98 0.37
C GLN A 18 5.70 9.33 0.98
N GLN A 19 4.44 9.69 0.78
CA GLN A 19 3.81 10.85 1.41
C GLN A 19 2.95 10.43 2.60
N LYS A 20 2.91 11.26 3.64
CA LYS A 20 2.06 10.98 4.82
C LYS A 20 0.59 11.09 4.42
N VAL A 21 -0.19 10.07 4.74
CA VAL A 21 -1.66 10.09 4.65
C VAL A 21 -2.20 10.19 6.06
N ASP A 22 -2.89 11.29 6.37
CA ASP A 22 -3.37 11.60 7.73
C ASP A 22 -2.28 11.50 8.81
N GLY A 23 -1.06 11.93 8.46
CA GLY A 23 0.10 11.87 9.35
C GLY A 23 0.85 10.53 9.38
N TRP A 24 0.31 9.48 8.76
CA TRP A 24 0.87 8.12 8.79
C TRP A 24 1.50 7.71 7.46
N ARG A 25 2.50 6.82 7.53
CA ARG A 25 3.14 6.22 6.34
C ARG A 25 2.97 4.71 6.27
N HIS A 26 2.85 4.04 7.41
CA HIS A 26 2.78 2.59 7.48
C HIS A 26 1.34 2.12 7.48
N PHE A 27 0.95 1.39 6.43
CA PHE A 27 -0.39 0.84 6.27
C PHE A 27 -0.36 -0.66 5.99
N ARG A 28 -1.39 -1.36 6.44
CA ARG A 28 -1.66 -2.76 6.10
C ARG A 28 -2.99 -2.88 5.39
N VAL A 29 -3.08 -3.84 4.47
CA VAL A 29 -4.34 -4.15 3.81
C VAL A 29 -5.16 -5.09 4.71
N VAL A 30 -6.34 -4.64 5.15
CA VAL A 30 -7.24 -5.48 5.98
C VAL A 30 -8.40 -6.06 5.19
N ASN A 31 -8.71 -5.50 4.02
CA ASN A 31 -9.81 -5.94 3.20
C ASN A 31 -9.55 -5.69 1.71
N ARG A 32 -10.31 -6.38 0.85
CA ARG A 32 -10.30 -6.14 -0.59
C ARG A 32 -11.72 -6.13 -1.13
N LYS A 33 -11.96 -5.26 -2.11
CA LYS A 33 -13.24 -5.16 -2.80
C LYS A 33 -13.02 -5.18 -4.31
N ASN A 34 -13.60 -6.17 -4.98
CA ASN A 34 -13.57 -6.24 -6.43
C ASN A 34 -14.81 -5.52 -6.99
N GLN A 35 -14.60 -4.50 -7.81
CA GLN A 35 -15.66 -3.79 -8.52
C GLN A 35 -15.41 -3.87 -10.02
N GLY A 36 -16.02 -4.87 -10.66
CA GLY A 36 -15.85 -5.16 -12.08
C GLY A 36 -14.38 -5.42 -12.43
N LYS A 37 -13.78 -4.51 -13.20
CA LYS A 37 -12.36 -4.60 -13.59
C LYS A 37 -11.38 -4.07 -12.54
N TRP A 38 -11.88 -3.34 -11.54
CA TRP A 38 -11.07 -2.67 -10.53
C TRP A 38 -11.01 -3.47 -9.24
N VAL A 39 -9.88 -3.39 -8.56
CA VAL A 39 -9.66 -3.98 -7.24
C VAL A 39 -9.33 -2.83 -6.30
N TYR A 40 -10.05 -2.73 -5.20
CA TYR A 40 -9.78 -1.78 -4.14
C TYR A 40 -9.22 -2.51 -2.91
N ALA A 41 -8.23 -1.91 -2.28
CA ALA A 41 -7.65 -2.36 -1.02
C ALA A 41 -8.11 -1.42 0.10
N GLU A 42 -8.54 -1.98 1.21
CA GLU A 42 -8.77 -1.22 2.43
C GLU A 42 -7.48 -1.16 3.23
N MET A 43 -6.93 0.04 3.34
CA MET A 43 -5.68 0.36 4.02
C MET A 43 -6.01 0.83 5.44
N VAL A 44 -5.26 0.34 6.42
CA VAL A 44 -5.36 0.76 7.83
C VAL A 44 -3.98 1.09 8.33
N ALA A 45 -3.82 2.24 9.00
CA ALA A 45 -2.53 2.60 9.56
C ALA A 45 -2.10 1.58 10.62
N ALA A 46 -0.82 1.22 10.62
CA ALA A 46 -0.28 0.20 11.53
C ALA A 46 -0.35 0.67 12.99
N CYS A 47 -0.18 1.97 13.22
CA CYS A 47 -0.12 2.58 14.54
C CYS A 47 -1.46 3.18 15.01
N ASP A 48 -2.40 3.45 14.09
CA ASP A 48 -3.71 4.00 14.41
C ASP A 48 -4.82 3.32 13.61
N PRO A 49 -5.59 2.40 14.21
CA PRO A 49 -6.69 1.71 13.55
C PRO A 49 -7.83 2.63 13.09
N ASN A 50 -7.91 3.88 13.57
CA ASN A 50 -8.93 4.83 13.14
C ASN A 50 -8.64 5.40 11.74
N VAL A 51 -7.37 5.46 11.35
CA VAL A 51 -6.97 5.93 10.02
C VAL A 51 -7.11 4.79 9.03
N ARG A 52 -8.22 4.84 8.27
CA ARG A 52 -8.59 3.82 7.29
C ARG A 52 -9.11 4.48 6.03
N PHE A 53 -8.72 3.95 4.88
CA PHE A 53 -9.22 4.41 3.59
C PHE A 53 -9.20 3.30 2.55
N TRP A 54 -9.95 3.51 1.48
CA TRP A 54 -9.95 2.63 0.31
C TRP A 54 -9.10 3.23 -0.79
N ILE A 55 -8.23 2.42 -1.39
CA ILE A 55 -7.41 2.82 -2.53
C ILE A 55 -7.55 1.80 -3.67
N ASN A 56 -7.47 2.26 -4.92
CA ASN A 56 -7.37 1.36 -6.05
C ASN A 56 -6.03 0.60 -5.95
N ALA A 57 -6.06 -0.73 -5.92
CA ALA A 57 -4.88 -1.58 -5.80
C ALA A 57 -3.87 -1.38 -6.94
N LYS A 58 -4.28 -0.78 -8.07
CA LYS A 58 -3.37 -0.36 -9.13
C LYS A 58 -2.40 0.74 -8.67
N LEU A 59 -2.82 1.64 -7.77
CA LEU A 59 -1.96 2.70 -7.22
C LEU A 59 -0.83 2.15 -6.36
N LEU A 60 -1.02 0.97 -5.75
CA LEU A 60 0.04 0.27 -5.02
C LEU A 60 1.18 -0.23 -5.93
N GLN A 61 0.99 -0.21 -7.26
CA GLN A 61 2.05 -0.53 -8.21
C GLN A 61 2.93 0.70 -8.52
N ASP A 62 2.50 1.90 -8.12
CA ASP A 62 3.26 3.14 -8.31
C ASP A 62 4.22 3.37 -7.14
N ARG A 63 5.50 3.05 -7.39
CA ARG A 63 6.60 3.19 -6.42
C ARG A 63 6.88 4.64 -5.99
N SER A 64 6.43 5.63 -6.77
CA SER A 64 6.54 7.03 -6.36
C SER A 64 5.61 7.40 -5.20
N GLN A 65 4.57 6.59 -4.98
CA GLN A 65 3.56 6.79 -3.94
C GLN A 65 3.63 5.71 -2.86
N TRP A 66 3.90 4.46 -3.26
CA TRP A 66 3.75 3.28 -2.42
C TRP A 66 4.90 2.31 -2.62
N GLU A 67 5.56 1.97 -1.51
CA GLU A 67 6.55 0.90 -1.46
C GLU A 67 5.96 -0.31 -0.74
N SER A 68 6.23 -1.49 -1.29
CA SER A 68 5.80 -2.75 -0.68
C SER A 68 6.66 -3.07 0.54
N GLY A 69 6.02 -3.45 1.64
CA GLY A 69 6.70 -3.78 2.89
C GLY A 69 6.78 -2.59 3.85
N TRP A 70 7.50 -2.81 4.96
CA TRP A 70 7.84 -1.76 5.90
C TRP A 70 9.18 -1.17 5.52
N GLN A 71 9.22 0.13 5.26
CA GLN A 71 10.47 0.86 5.13
C GLN A 71 10.69 1.76 6.33
N SER A 72 11.92 1.80 6.80
CA SER A 72 12.42 2.78 7.76
C SER A 72 12.66 4.13 7.09
N LEU A 73 12.74 5.19 7.89
CA LEU A 73 13.08 6.52 7.40
C LEU A 73 14.47 6.58 6.75
N GLN A 74 15.41 5.74 7.21
CA GLN A 74 16.75 5.65 6.64
C GLN A 74 16.70 5.07 5.22
N GLU A 75 15.99 3.96 5.02
CA GLU A 75 15.81 3.36 3.68
C GLU A 75 15.13 4.33 2.72
N MET A 76 14.12 5.07 3.19
CA MET A 76 13.46 6.09 2.37
C MET A 76 14.40 7.23 1.97
N ASN A 77 15.31 7.63 2.85
CA ASN A 77 16.27 8.71 2.56
C ASN A 77 17.35 8.23 1.57
N SER A 78 17.88 7.02 1.76
CA SER A 78 18.85 6.42 0.84
C SER A 78 18.29 6.26 -0.58
N GLN A 79 17.01 5.89 -0.72
CA GLN A 79 16.34 5.83 -2.01
C GLN A 79 16.16 7.20 -2.69
N GLN A 80 16.15 8.31 -1.94
CA GLN A 80 16.08 9.65 -2.52
C GLN A 80 17.45 10.13 -3.02
N GLU A 81 18.53 9.70 -2.38
CA GLU A 81 19.91 10.08 -2.73
C GLU A 81 20.39 9.38 -4.02
N GLU A 82 19.91 8.17 -4.34
CA GLU A 82 20.31 7.45 -5.56
C GLU A 82 19.64 7.96 -6.86
N VAL A 83 18.68 8.87 -6.76
CA VAL A 83 17.90 9.40 -7.90
C VAL A 83 18.24 10.88 -8.20
N SER A 84 19.21 11.47 -7.48
CA SER A 84 19.72 12.83 -7.70
C SER A 84 21.07 12.86 -8.39
#